data_AF-A0A3M0XYZ4-F1
#
_entry.id   AF-A0A3M0XYZ4-F1
#
_cell.length_a   1.000
_cell.length_b   1.000
_cell.length_c   1.000
_cell.angle_alpha   90.00
_cell.angle_beta   90.00
_cell.angle_gamma   90.00
#
_symmetry.space_group_name_H-M   'P 1'
#
loop_
_entity.id
_entity.type
_entity.pdbx_description
1 polymer ?
#
loop_
_entity_poly.entity_id
_entity_poly.type
_entity_poly.pdbx_seq_one_letter_code
_entity_poly.pdbx_strand_id
1 'polypeptide(L)'
;MAFEHDTSSCLAAAIGDGGLDDETLTRTLMAAAPAHDRLVQMYESGRLPALAVVEGGDDLAPLHPLVVDWRRRLDDVVILGTGGSSLGGRTLYALADRGFGPATGGPRLHFLDNVDPDTVTALLGALDLARSGIVAISKSGGTAETLAQALVLLPALERAVGRDAMAAHALVVTEPKDSPLARLASHYGLPRFDHDPGIGGRFSVFSIVGALPALLAGLDVTALRAGAREVLRAAIEAPRVEAVAPAVGAAIAVGLLHERAISQSVLMTYDDRLASFGLWYRQLWAESLGKDGTGTT
;
A
#
# COMPACT_ATOMS: atom_id res chain seq x y z
N MET A 1 22.86 4.45 7.85
CA MET A 1 21.84 4.15 6.82
C MET A 1 20.99 3.00 7.36
N ALA A 2 19.66 3.11 7.30
CA ALA A 2 18.75 2.07 7.79
C ALA A 2 18.38 1.02 6.71
N PHE A 3 18.78 1.24 5.46
CA PHE A 3 18.58 0.36 4.32
C PHE A 3 19.88 0.24 3.52
N GLU A 4 20.22 -0.98 3.12
CA GLU A 4 21.39 -1.30 2.31
C GLU A 4 20.93 -2.12 1.09
N HIS A 5 21.40 -1.75 -0.09
CA HIS A 5 21.12 -2.45 -1.34
C HIS A 5 22.42 -3.07 -1.86
N ASP A 6 22.57 -4.37 -1.65
CA ASP A 6 23.70 -5.15 -2.15
C ASP A 6 23.31 -5.94 -3.40
N THR A 7 23.95 -5.64 -4.51
CA THR A 7 23.76 -6.30 -5.81
C THR A 7 24.96 -7.11 -6.25
N SER A 8 25.99 -7.25 -5.41
CA SER A 8 27.24 -7.94 -5.75
C SER A 8 27.01 -9.38 -6.21
N SER A 9 26.07 -10.07 -5.56
CA SER A 9 25.68 -11.46 -5.87
C SER A 9 24.84 -11.61 -7.14
N CYS A 10 24.53 -10.52 -7.85
CA CYS A 10 23.87 -10.56 -9.16
C CYS A 10 24.87 -10.55 -10.33
N LEU A 11 26.16 -10.31 -10.06
CA LEU A 11 27.17 -10.09 -11.09
C LEU A 11 27.96 -11.36 -11.41
N ALA A 12 28.38 -11.48 -12.67
CA ALA A 12 29.16 -12.62 -13.15
C ALA A 12 30.50 -12.77 -12.40
N ALA A 13 31.07 -11.65 -11.94
CA ALA A 13 32.28 -11.66 -11.11
C ALA A 13 32.11 -12.43 -9.78
N ALA A 14 30.89 -12.50 -9.25
CA ALA A 14 30.58 -13.19 -7.99
C ALA A 14 30.05 -14.62 -8.21
N ILE A 15 29.20 -14.83 -9.22
CA ILE A 15 28.44 -16.08 -9.39
C ILE A 15 28.64 -16.79 -10.75
N GLY A 16 29.58 -16.33 -11.58
CA GLY A 16 29.89 -16.92 -12.88
C GLY A 16 28.80 -16.72 -13.92
N ASP A 17 28.58 -17.71 -14.79
CA ASP A 17 27.71 -17.61 -15.98
C ASP A 17 26.25 -17.25 -15.66
N GLY A 18 25.80 -17.50 -14.43
CA GLY A 18 24.46 -17.13 -13.96
C GLY A 18 24.29 -15.64 -13.65
N GLY A 19 25.40 -14.89 -13.54
CA GLY A 19 25.39 -13.47 -13.24
C GLY A 19 25.41 -12.58 -14.49
N LEU A 20 25.10 -11.30 -14.27
CA LEU A 20 25.20 -10.25 -15.27
C LEU A 20 26.64 -9.76 -15.38
N ASP A 21 27.18 -9.64 -16.58
CA ASP A 21 28.49 -9.03 -16.81
C ASP A 21 28.44 -7.49 -16.67
N ASP A 22 29.58 -6.89 -16.31
CA ASP A 22 29.69 -5.45 -16.03
C ASP A 22 29.40 -4.58 -17.27
N GLU A 23 29.72 -5.08 -18.47
CA GLU A 23 29.44 -4.39 -19.73
C GLU A 23 27.93 -4.28 -19.95
N THR A 24 27.20 -5.39 -19.77
CA THR A 24 25.74 -5.43 -19.85
C THR A 24 25.09 -4.59 -18.76
N LEU A 25 25.57 -4.65 -17.52
CA LEU A 25 25.06 -3.80 -16.44
C LEU A 25 25.22 -2.33 -16.81
N THR A 26 26.41 -1.92 -17.26
CA THR A 26 26.68 -0.54 -17.68
C THR A 26 25.74 -0.13 -18.81
N ARG A 27 25.59 -0.95 -19.85
CA ARG A 27 24.71 -0.67 -20.99
C ARG A 27 23.24 -0.54 -20.59
N THR A 28 22.72 -1.47 -19.79
CA THR A 28 21.31 -1.46 -19.34
C THR A 28 21.02 -0.29 -18.40
N LEU A 29 21.98 0.05 -17.54
CA LEU A 29 21.88 1.19 -16.63
C LEU A 29 21.93 2.52 -17.38
N MET A 30 22.80 2.67 -18.38
CA MET A 30 22.80 3.85 -19.26
C MET A 30 21.50 3.97 -20.06
N ALA A 31 20.90 2.85 -20.46
CA ALA A 31 19.57 2.85 -21.09
C ALA A 31 18.44 3.28 -20.12
N ALA A 32 18.63 3.12 -18.81
CA ALA A 32 17.69 3.57 -17.79
C ALA A 32 17.83 5.07 -17.47
N ALA A 33 18.97 5.70 -17.74
CA ALA A 33 19.22 7.11 -17.39
C ALA A 33 18.15 8.08 -17.94
N PRO A 34 17.74 8.01 -19.22
CA PRO A 34 16.66 8.90 -19.71
C PRO A 34 15.31 8.68 -19.03
N ALA A 35 15.04 7.46 -18.52
CA ALA A 35 13.82 7.19 -17.78
C ALA A 35 13.88 7.75 -16.35
N HIS A 36 15.06 7.70 -15.72
CA HIS A 36 15.31 8.34 -14.44
C HIS A 36 15.22 9.87 -14.54
N ASP A 37 15.82 10.50 -15.56
CA ASP A 37 15.70 11.94 -15.79
C ASP A 37 14.24 12.38 -15.95
N ARG A 38 13.44 11.60 -16.70
CA ARG A 38 12.01 11.86 -16.84
C ARG A 38 11.27 11.72 -15.52
N LEU A 39 11.62 10.73 -14.69
CA LEU A 39 11.02 10.55 -13.36
C LEU A 39 11.32 11.77 -12.47
N VAL A 40 12.57 12.25 -12.44
CA VAL A 40 12.96 13.47 -11.71
C VAL A 40 12.17 14.67 -12.20
N GLN A 41 12.12 14.92 -13.50
CA GLN A 41 11.34 16.03 -14.07
C GLN A 41 9.85 15.92 -13.74
N MET A 42 9.29 14.71 -13.80
CA MET A 42 7.88 14.49 -13.42
C MET A 42 7.66 14.78 -11.94
N TYR A 43 8.56 14.36 -11.05
CA TYR A 43 8.49 14.65 -9.62
C TYR A 43 8.55 16.16 -9.34
N GLU A 44 9.56 16.85 -9.87
CA GLU A 44 9.76 18.30 -9.68
C GLU A 44 8.59 19.12 -10.23
N SER A 45 7.97 18.66 -11.32
CA SER A 45 6.76 19.26 -11.90
C SER A 45 5.46 18.92 -11.17
N GLY A 46 5.50 18.14 -10.08
CA GLY A 46 4.32 17.72 -9.31
C GLY A 46 3.45 16.66 -9.99
N ARG A 47 3.95 15.96 -11.01
CA ARG A 47 3.21 14.92 -11.77
C ARG A 47 3.29 13.51 -11.16
N LEU A 48 3.96 13.36 -10.03
CA LEU A 48 4.10 12.09 -9.30
C LEU A 48 3.59 12.20 -7.85
N PRO A 49 2.26 12.39 -7.65
CA PRO A 49 1.69 12.56 -6.31
C PRO A 49 1.93 11.35 -5.40
N ALA A 50 2.05 10.15 -5.97
CA ALA A 50 2.37 8.93 -5.21
C ALA A 50 3.77 8.97 -4.59
N LEU A 51 4.71 9.73 -5.17
CA LEU A 51 6.02 9.97 -4.57
C LEU A 51 5.97 11.21 -3.67
N ALA A 52 5.31 12.29 -4.10
CA ALA A 52 5.24 13.54 -3.35
C ALA A 52 4.53 13.41 -1.98
N VAL A 53 3.63 12.44 -1.81
CA VAL A 53 2.91 12.19 -0.54
C VAL A 53 3.82 11.95 0.66
N VAL A 54 5.07 11.52 0.44
CA VAL A 54 6.06 11.28 1.52
C VAL A 54 6.71 12.55 2.04
N GLU A 55 6.63 13.66 1.30
CA GLU A 55 7.11 14.96 1.78
C GLU A 55 6.30 15.46 2.98
N GLY A 56 5.12 14.88 3.20
CA GLY A 56 4.26 15.12 4.35
C GLY A 56 3.26 16.24 4.13
N GLY A 57 2.73 16.78 5.23
CA GLY A 57 1.70 17.81 5.23
C GLY A 57 0.63 17.50 6.28
N ASP A 58 -0.43 18.30 6.27
CA ASP A 58 -1.58 18.16 7.17
C ASP A 58 -2.69 17.27 6.59
N ASP A 59 -2.39 16.50 5.53
CA ASP A 59 -3.36 15.64 4.82
C ASP A 59 -3.97 14.55 5.73
N LEU A 60 -3.23 14.11 6.74
CA LEU A 60 -3.69 13.14 7.73
C LEU A 60 -4.25 13.77 9.01
N ALA A 61 -4.09 15.09 9.22
CA ALA A 61 -4.57 15.77 10.42
C ALA A 61 -6.07 15.58 10.69
N PRO A 62 -6.95 15.58 9.66
CA PRO A 62 -8.38 15.30 9.86
C PRO A 62 -8.70 13.92 10.44
N LEU A 63 -7.80 12.93 10.31
CA LEU A 63 -8.00 11.58 10.85
C LEU A 63 -7.71 11.49 12.34
N HIS A 64 -6.88 12.39 12.89
CA HIS A 64 -6.32 12.24 14.22
C HIS A 64 -7.38 12.06 15.32
N PRO A 65 -8.46 12.89 15.40
CA PRO A 65 -9.50 12.70 16.41
C PRO A 65 -10.19 11.33 16.32
N LEU A 66 -10.47 10.88 15.10
CA LEU A 66 -11.13 9.60 14.83
C LEU A 66 -10.22 8.43 15.23
N VAL A 67 -8.95 8.46 14.83
CA VAL A 67 -7.96 7.42 15.17
C VAL A 67 -7.80 7.30 16.69
N VAL A 68 -7.67 8.42 17.40
CA VAL A 68 -7.52 8.43 18.86
C VAL A 68 -8.74 7.80 19.53
N ASP A 69 -9.95 8.17 19.10
CA ASP A 69 -11.18 7.60 19.63
C ASP A 69 -11.28 6.09 19.36
N TRP A 70 -11.06 5.68 18.11
CA TRP A 70 -11.16 4.28 17.68
C TRP A 70 -10.16 3.39 18.40
N ARG A 71 -8.90 3.84 18.54
CA ARG A 71 -7.86 3.11 19.29
C ARG A 71 -8.23 2.87 20.75
N ARG A 72 -9.04 3.75 21.35
CA ARG A 72 -9.43 3.67 22.75
C ARG A 72 -10.63 2.77 22.99
N ARG A 73 -11.58 2.74 22.05
CA ARG A 73 -12.92 2.15 22.29
C ARG A 73 -13.24 0.91 21.46
N LEU A 74 -12.58 0.72 20.32
CA LEU A 74 -12.86 -0.39 19.41
C LEU A 74 -11.88 -1.53 19.66
N ASP A 75 -12.41 -2.76 19.63
CA ASP A 75 -11.62 -3.99 19.72
C ASP A 75 -11.16 -4.45 18.33
N ASP A 76 -11.99 -4.18 17.32
CA ASP A 76 -11.81 -4.69 15.97
C ASP A 76 -12.18 -3.62 14.95
N VAL A 77 -11.51 -3.60 13.81
CA VAL A 77 -11.89 -2.78 12.65
C VAL A 77 -11.77 -3.62 11.40
N VAL A 78 -12.83 -3.64 10.60
CA VAL A 78 -12.88 -4.36 9.32
C VAL A 78 -12.55 -3.41 8.18
N ILE A 79 -11.49 -3.71 7.44
CA ILE A 79 -11.07 -2.99 6.24
C ILE A 79 -11.67 -3.68 5.02
N LEU A 80 -12.56 -2.98 4.32
CA LEU A 80 -13.17 -3.44 3.07
C LEU A 80 -12.40 -2.82 1.91
N GLY A 81 -11.75 -3.66 1.11
CA GLY A 81 -10.88 -3.20 0.05
C GLY A 81 -10.12 -4.37 -0.55
N THR A 82 -9.76 -4.28 -1.83
CA THR A 82 -8.97 -5.31 -2.50
C THR A 82 -7.79 -4.68 -3.25
N GLY A 83 -6.78 -5.51 -3.54
CA GLY A 83 -5.54 -5.08 -4.17
C GLY A 83 -4.90 -3.91 -3.41
N GLY A 84 -4.69 -2.79 -4.09
CA GLY A 84 -3.99 -1.63 -3.51
C GLY A 84 -4.73 -0.96 -2.36
N SER A 85 -6.05 -1.11 -2.29
CA SER A 85 -6.88 -0.63 -1.18
C SER A 85 -6.81 -1.51 0.07
N SER A 86 -6.04 -2.59 0.05
CA SER A 86 -5.86 -3.52 1.18
C SER A 86 -4.39 -3.83 1.44
N LEU A 87 -3.64 -4.28 0.42
CA LEU A 87 -2.28 -4.81 0.58
C LEU A 87 -1.28 -3.82 1.16
N GLY A 88 -1.36 -2.54 0.78
CA GLY A 88 -0.49 -1.49 1.35
C GLY A 88 -0.76 -1.27 2.84
N GLY A 89 -2.03 -1.10 3.22
CA GLY A 89 -2.43 -0.96 4.63
C GLY A 89 -2.09 -2.17 5.47
N ARG A 90 -2.29 -3.38 4.92
CA ARG A 90 -1.93 -4.65 5.57
C ARG A 90 -0.42 -4.79 5.77
N THR A 91 0.37 -4.35 4.80
CA THR A 91 1.84 -4.31 4.90
C THR A 91 2.30 -3.44 6.05
N LEU A 92 1.74 -2.23 6.18
CA LEU A 92 2.09 -1.35 7.30
C LEU A 92 1.56 -1.90 8.62
N TYR A 93 0.32 -2.39 8.67
CA TYR A 93 -0.27 -3.00 9.86
C TYR A 93 0.61 -4.13 10.45
N ALA A 94 1.17 -4.98 9.59
CA ALA A 94 2.03 -6.09 10.00
C ALA A 94 3.31 -5.63 10.72
N LEU A 95 3.72 -4.36 10.62
CA LEU A 95 4.85 -3.84 11.40
C LEU A 95 4.53 -3.75 12.91
N ALA A 96 3.26 -3.55 13.26
CA ALA A 96 2.76 -3.42 14.63
C ALA A 96 2.13 -4.70 15.19
N ASP A 97 1.64 -5.59 14.32
CA ASP A 97 0.95 -6.83 14.71
C ASP A 97 1.81 -8.09 14.47
N ARG A 98 1.82 -8.97 15.47
CA ARG A 98 2.49 -10.29 15.45
C ARG A 98 1.49 -11.46 15.40
N GLY A 99 0.23 -11.20 15.04
CA GLY A 99 -0.85 -12.18 15.02
C GLY A 99 -1.73 -12.17 16.27
N PHE A 100 -1.51 -11.22 17.18
CA PHE A 100 -2.25 -11.10 18.46
C PHE A 100 -2.84 -9.69 18.67
N GLY A 101 -2.78 -8.84 17.64
CA GLY A 101 -3.13 -7.43 17.70
C GLY A 101 -1.90 -6.52 17.84
N PRO A 102 -2.09 -5.20 17.65
CA PRO A 102 -0.99 -4.24 17.70
C PRO A 102 -0.33 -4.20 19.07
N ALA A 103 1.00 -4.31 19.13
CA ALA A 103 1.75 -4.30 20.39
C ALA A 103 1.61 -2.99 21.18
N THR A 104 1.28 -1.89 20.50
CA THR A 104 1.04 -0.55 21.09
C THR A 104 -0.41 -0.34 21.54
N GLY A 105 -1.25 -1.40 21.50
CA GLY A 105 -2.69 -1.32 21.71
C GLY A 105 -3.45 -0.77 20.49
N GLY A 106 -4.77 -0.69 20.61
CA GLY A 106 -5.69 -0.36 19.51
C GLY A 106 -6.38 -1.61 18.94
N PRO A 107 -7.27 -1.43 17.95
CA PRO A 107 -8.08 -2.51 17.42
C PRO A 107 -7.26 -3.52 16.60
N ARG A 108 -7.72 -4.77 16.57
CA ARG A 108 -7.31 -5.75 15.56
C ARG A 108 -7.89 -5.35 14.20
N LEU A 109 -7.08 -5.41 13.15
CA LEU A 109 -7.54 -5.08 11.80
C LEU A 109 -7.82 -6.35 11.00
N HIS A 110 -9.03 -6.45 10.46
CA HIS A 110 -9.47 -7.55 9.62
C HIS A 110 -9.57 -7.06 8.18
N PHE A 111 -8.69 -7.52 7.30
CA PHE A 111 -8.71 -7.14 5.89
C PHE A 111 -9.55 -8.13 5.09
N LEU A 112 -10.67 -7.67 4.52
CA LEU A 112 -11.51 -8.46 3.63
C LEU A 112 -11.16 -8.13 2.18
N ASP A 113 -10.25 -8.91 1.61
CA ASP A 113 -9.78 -8.77 0.21
C ASP A 113 -10.48 -9.71 -0.78
N ASN A 114 -11.38 -10.56 -0.30
CA ASN A 114 -12.20 -11.49 -1.07
C ASN A 114 -13.69 -11.39 -0.70
N VAL A 115 -14.57 -11.88 -1.57
CA VAL A 115 -16.04 -11.90 -1.40
C VAL A 115 -16.57 -13.26 -0.94
N ASP A 116 -15.74 -14.02 -0.24
CA ASP A 116 -16.10 -15.33 0.27
C ASP A 116 -17.13 -15.21 1.41
N PRO A 117 -18.37 -15.74 1.22
CA PRO A 117 -19.42 -15.66 2.22
C PRO A 117 -19.10 -16.42 3.51
N ASP A 118 -18.28 -17.48 3.45
CA ASP A 118 -17.92 -18.24 4.65
C ASP A 118 -17.01 -17.40 5.56
N THR A 119 -16.01 -16.75 4.96
CA THR A 119 -15.14 -15.80 5.67
C THR A 119 -15.94 -14.65 6.28
N VAL A 120 -16.85 -14.03 5.51
CA VAL A 120 -17.68 -12.91 6.01
C VAL A 120 -18.60 -13.36 7.13
N THR A 121 -19.24 -14.53 7.01
CA THR A 121 -20.16 -15.07 8.01
C THR A 121 -19.42 -15.42 9.30
N ALA A 122 -18.27 -16.08 9.20
CA ALA A 122 -17.45 -16.43 10.34
C ALA A 122 -16.96 -15.17 11.08
N LEU A 123 -16.50 -14.15 10.35
CA LEU A 123 -16.08 -12.89 10.93
C LEU A 123 -17.23 -12.20 11.66
N LEU A 124 -18.39 -12.02 11.01
CA LEU A 124 -19.56 -11.41 11.66
C LEU A 124 -20.04 -12.18 12.90
N GLY A 125 -19.89 -13.50 12.93
CA GLY A 125 -20.20 -14.31 14.10
C GLY A 125 -19.22 -14.17 15.25
N ALA A 126 -17.98 -13.72 14.98
CA ALA A 126 -16.93 -13.55 15.98
C ALA A 126 -16.84 -12.11 16.53
N LEU A 127 -17.30 -11.11 15.78
CA LEU A 127 -17.18 -9.71 16.15
C LEU A 127 -18.31 -9.24 17.09
N ASP A 128 -17.94 -8.42 18.08
CA ASP A 128 -18.89 -7.52 18.73
C ASP A 128 -19.01 -6.23 17.90
N LEU A 129 -20.06 -6.14 17.07
CA LEU A 129 -20.25 -4.99 16.18
C LEU A 129 -20.43 -3.67 16.94
N ALA A 130 -20.88 -3.68 18.20
CA ALA A 130 -20.97 -2.48 19.02
C ALA A 130 -19.59 -1.98 19.50
N ARG A 131 -18.55 -2.80 19.36
CA ARG A 131 -17.14 -2.47 19.63
C ARG A 131 -16.26 -2.63 18.39
N SER A 132 -16.87 -2.67 17.20
CA SER A 132 -16.17 -2.80 15.93
C SER A 132 -16.32 -1.57 15.04
N GLY A 133 -15.31 -1.29 14.22
CA GLY A 133 -15.36 -0.27 13.17
C GLY A 133 -15.36 -0.86 11.76
N ILE A 134 -15.80 -0.08 10.77
CA ILE A 134 -15.74 -0.44 9.35
C ILE A 134 -15.05 0.68 8.56
N VAL A 135 -14.04 0.33 7.77
CA VAL A 135 -13.39 1.24 6.84
C VAL A 135 -13.55 0.69 5.43
N ALA A 136 -14.30 1.38 4.58
CA ALA A 136 -14.42 0.98 3.18
C ALA A 136 -13.52 1.84 2.28
N ILE A 137 -12.62 1.20 1.55
CA ILE A 137 -11.62 1.86 0.71
C ILE A 137 -11.77 1.38 -0.73
N SER A 138 -12.13 2.31 -1.62
CA SER A 138 -12.11 2.06 -3.06
C SER A 138 -11.86 3.38 -3.78
N LYS A 139 -10.77 3.48 -4.54
CA LYS A 139 -10.44 4.69 -5.31
C LYS A 139 -11.60 5.11 -6.21
N SER A 140 -12.10 4.18 -7.03
CA SER A 140 -13.22 4.44 -7.95
C SER A 140 -14.57 4.60 -7.25
N GLY A 141 -14.69 4.11 -6.01
CA GLY A 141 -15.93 3.92 -5.28
C GLY A 141 -16.88 2.90 -5.92
N GLY A 142 -16.39 2.16 -6.93
CA GLY A 142 -17.17 1.26 -7.78
C GLY A 142 -16.67 -0.18 -7.80
N THR A 143 -15.63 -0.51 -7.02
CA THR A 143 -15.07 -1.87 -6.95
C THR A 143 -16.14 -2.85 -6.44
N ALA A 144 -16.47 -3.86 -7.24
CA ALA A 144 -17.60 -4.75 -6.99
C ALA A 144 -17.47 -5.49 -5.64
N GLU A 145 -16.27 -5.96 -5.32
CA GLU A 145 -15.94 -6.67 -4.10
C GLU A 145 -16.17 -5.79 -2.87
N THR A 146 -15.59 -4.58 -2.87
CA THR A 146 -15.74 -3.61 -1.78
C THR A 146 -17.20 -3.19 -1.60
N LEU A 147 -17.95 -3.01 -2.69
CA LEU A 147 -19.36 -2.68 -2.63
C LEU A 147 -20.20 -3.83 -2.08
N ALA A 148 -19.96 -5.06 -2.52
CA ALA A 148 -20.66 -6.24 -2.01
C ALA A 148 -20.45 -6.39 -0.50
N GLN A 149 -19.22 -6.24 -0.03
CA GLN A 149 -18.90 -6.25 1.39
C GLN A 149 -19.60 -5.10 2.14
N ALA A 150 -19.54 -3.87 1.62
CA ALA A 150 -20.18 -2.71 2.26
C ALA A 150 -21.71 -2.87 2.36
N LEU A 151 -22.35 -3.41 1.32
CA LEU A 151 -23.79 -3.68 1.28
C LEU A 151 -24.22 -4.77 2.28
N VAL A 152 -23.31 -5.60 2.76
CA VAL A 152 -23.57 -6.61 3.81
C VAL A 152 -23.26 -6.06 5.19
N LEU A 153 -22.08 -5.45 5.37
CA LEU A 153 -21.59 -5.08 6.69
C LEU A 153 -22.17 -3.76 7.21
N LEU A 154 -22.45 -2.75 6.36
CA LEU A 154 -23.03 -1.48 6.84
C LEU A 154 -24.45 -1.66 7.42
N PRO A 155 -25.37 -2.41 6.80
CA PRO A 155 -26.66 -2.73 7.42
C PRO A 155 -26.51 -3.56 8.71
N ALA A 156 -25.53 -4.46 8.78
CA ALA A 156 -25.28 -5.25 9.98
C ALA A 156 -24.80 -4.36 11.15
N LEU A 157 -23.89 -3.43 10.86
CA LEU A 157 -23.43 -2.44 11.83
C LEU A 157 -24.58 -1.54 12.28
N GLU A 158 -25.39 -1.02 11.36
CA GLU A 158 -26.55 -0.16 11.70
C GLU A 158 -27.52 -0.88 12.65
N ARG A 159 -27.79 -2.17 12.44
CA ARG A 159 -28.63 -2.95 13.35
C ARG A 159 -28.03 -3.09 14.75
N ALA A 160 -26.71 -3.08 14.87
CA ALA A 160 -26.00 -3.24 16.14
C ALA A 160 -25.86 -1.93 16.93
N VAL A 161 -25.55 -0.82 16.24
CA VAL A 161 -25.24 0.47 16.91
C VAL A 161 -26.32 1.54 16.73
N GLY A 162 -27.25 1.35 15.80
CA GLY A 162 -28.26 2.34 15.41
C GLY A 162 -27.72 3.36 14.40
N ARG A 163 -28.64 3.99 13.66
CA ARG A 163 -28.32 4.94 12.58
C ARG A 163 -27.50 6.12 13.06
N ASP A 164 -27.83 6.69 14.21
CA ASP A 164 -27.17 7.90 14.73
C ASP A 164 -25.70 7.65 15.13
N ALA A 165 -25.34 6.39 15.43
CA ALA A 165 -23.98 6.01 15.80
C ALA A 165 -23.11 5.58 14.61
N MET A 166 -23.68 5.47 13.39
CA MET A 166 -22.96 4.96 12.21
C MET A 166 -21.68 5.76 11.93
N ALA A 167 -21.76 7.10 11.99
CA ALA A 167 -20.63 7.99 11.75
C ALA A 167 -19.46 7.79 12.73
N ALA A 168 -19.75 7.29 13.94
CA ALA A 168 -18.71 6.99 14.92
C ALA A 168 -18.03 5.66 14.61
N HIS A 169 -18.68 4.73 13.92
CA HIS A 169 -18.20 3.36 13.70
C HIS A 169 -17.75 3.06 12.27
N ALA A 170 -18.14 3.85 11.28
CA ALA A 170 -17.78 3.57 9.89
C ALA A 170 -17.32 4.82 9.15
N LEU A 171 -16.38 4.63 8.23
CA LEU A 171 -15.90 5.68 7.34
C LEU A 171 -15.59 5.14 5.94
N VAL A 172 -15.50 6.05 4.98
CA VAL A 172 -15.20 5.75 3.58
C VAL A 172 -13.96 6.52 3.10
N VAL A 173 -13.11 5.85 2.33
CA VAL A 173 -12.01 6.46 1.56
C VAL A 173 -12.23 6.20 0.07
N THR A 174 -12.51 7.27 -0.69
CA THR A 174 -12.81 7.19 -2.14
C THR A 174 -12.41 8.49 -2.83
N GLU A 175 -12.22 8.50 -4.15
CA GLU A 175 -11.99 9.75 -4.89
C GLU A 175 -13.10 10.79 -4.62
N PRO A 176 -12.80 12.11 -4.64
CA PRO A 176 -13.75 13.21 -4.43
C PRO A 176 -14.71 13.41 -5.62
N LYS A 177 -15.41 12.36 -6.02
CA LYS A 177 -16.44 12.35 -7.07
C LYS A 177 -17.70 11.61 -6.62
N ASP A 178 -18.80 11.74 -7.36
CA ASP A 178 -19.94 10.85 -7.14
C ASP A 178 -19.59 9.42 -7.53
N SER A 179 -19.93 8.47 -6.66
CA SER A 179 -19.67 7.05 -6.83
C SER A 179 -20.64 6.23 -5.97
N PRO A 180 -20.87 4.94 -6.27
CA PRO A 180 -21.70 4.10 -5.43
C PRO A 180 -21.29 4.12 -3.95
N LEU A 181 -19.99 4.02 -3.65
CA LEU A 181 -19.49 4.05 -2.27
C LEU A 181 -19.66 5.43 -1.62
N ALA A 182 -19.49 6.53 -2.37
CA ALA A 182 -19.79 7.88 -1.89
C ALA A 182 -21.27 8.05 -1.55
N ARG A 183 -22.18 7.49 -2.36
CA ARG A 183 -23.62 7.51 -2.07
C ARG A 183 -23.99 6.67 -0.86
N LEU A 184 -23.32 5.54 -0.62
CA LEU A 184 -23.46 4.77 0.62
C LEU A 184 -23.01 5.58 1.84
N ALA A 185 -21.86 6.26 1.76
CA ALA A 185 -21.40 7.15 2.81
C ALA A 185 -22.45 8.23 3.12
N SER A 186 -22.97 8.92 2.10
CA SER A 186 -24.02 9.93 2.26
C SER A 186 -25.31 9.34 2.82
N HIS A 187 -25.72 8.14 2.40
CA HIS A 187 -26.89 7.47 2.92
C HIS A 187 -26.76 7.27 4.44
N TYR A 188 -25.70 6.61 4.89
CA TYR A 188 -25.48 6.30 6.31
C TYR A 188 -24.94 7.46 7.15
N GLY A 189 -24.63 8.60 6.56
CA GLY A 189 -24.03 9.75 7.26
C GLY A 189 -22.58 9.52 7.67
N LEU A 190 -21.82 8.71 6.92
CA LEU A 190 -20.45 8.33 7.27
C LEU A 190 -19.45 9.45 6.93
N PRO A 191 -18.42 9.67 7.78
CA PRO A 191 -17.23 10.41 7.40
C PRO A 191 -16.63 9.86 6.11
N ARG A 192 -16.27 10.79 5.22
CA ARG A 192 -15.63 10.50 3.95
C ARG A 192 -14.30 11.23 3.88
N PHE A 193 -13.27 10.51 3.48
CA PHE A 193 -11.96 11.06 3.20
C PHE A 193 -11.55 10.78 1.75
N ASP A 194 -10.71 11.65 1.22
CA ASP A 194 -10.39 11.62 -0.19
C ASP A 194 -9.24 10.67 -0.48
N HIS A 195 -9.48 9.76 -1.42
CA HIS A 195 -8.40 9.10 -2.15
C HIS A 195 -7.93 10.05 -3.24
N ASP A 196 -6.65 10.44 -3.23
CA ASP A 196 -6.08 11.30 -4.27
C ASP A 196 -6.27 10.66 -5.67
N PRO A 197 -6.95 11.34 -6.62
CA PRO A 197 -7.14 10.85 -7.98
C PRO A 197 -5.83 10.58 -8.74
N GLY A 198 -4.76 11.30 -8.42
CA GLY A 198 -3.44 11.14 -9.03
C GLY A 198 -2.64 9.94 -8.48
N ILE A 199 -3.03 9.37 -7.34
CA ILE A 199 -2.34 8.23 -6.75
C ILE A 199 -3.02 6.93 -7.19
N GLY A 200 -2.30 6.04 -7.88
CA GLY A 200 -2.81 4.70 -8.22
C GLY A 200 -2.93 3.80 -7.00
N GLY A 201 -3.89 2.86 -7.00
CA GLY A 201 -4.17 2.01 -5.83
C GLY A 201 -2.94 1.25 -5.31
N ARG A 202 -2.17 0.57 -6.17
CA ARG A 202 -0.96 -0.16 -5.73
C ARG A 202 0.17 0.74 -5.22
N PHE A 203 0.10 2.06 -5.51
CA PHE A 203 1.06 3.07 -5.08
C PHE A 203 0.56 3.92 -3.89
N SER A 204 -0.60 3.61 -3.31
CA SER A 204 -1.23 4.45 -2.27
C SER A 204 -0.81 4.11 -0.84
N VAL A 205 0.22 3.27 -0.64
CA VAL A 205 0.65 2.81 0.69
C VAL A 205 1.01 3.95 1.66
N PHE A 206 1.56 5.05 1.17
CA PHE A 206 1.89 6.22 2.00
C PHE A 206 0.81 7.31 2.02
N SER A 207 -0.27 7.15 1.25
CA SER A 207 -1.45 8.02 1.36
C SER A 207 -2.34 7.57 2.51
N ILE A 208 -3.47 8.24 2.70
CA ILE A 208 -4.53 7.84 3.64
C ILE A 208 -4.88 6.34 3.59
N VAL A 209 -4.76 5.70 2.43
CA VAL A 209 -5.12 4.29 2.23
C VAL A 209 -4.27 3.36 3.10
N GLY A 210 -2.94 3.53 3.12
CA GLY A 210 -2.08 2.76 4.02
C GLY A 210 -1.85 3.42 5.37
N ALA A 211 -1.85 4.75 5.42
CA ALA A 211 -1.65 5.51 6.64
C ALA A 211 -2.75 5.30 7.68
N LEU A 212 -4.02 5.19 7.28
CA LEU A 212 -5.12 4.99 8.23
C LEU A 212 -4.99 3.66 9.00
N PRO A 213 -4.81 2.49 8.34
CA PRO A 213 -4.49 1.25 9.04
C PRO A 213 -3.26 1.35 9.95
N ALA A 214 -2.19 2.01 9.49
CA ALA A 214 -0.96 2.19 10.26
C ALA A 214 -1.21 3.02 11.54
N LEU A 215 -1.95 4.13 11.43
CA LEU A 215 -2.34 4.98 12.54
C LEU A 215 -3.22 4.23 13.54
N LEU A 216 -4.21 3.47 13.07
CA LEU A 216 -5.04 2.61 13.93
C LEU A 216 -4.22 1.56 14.67
N ALA A 217 -3.12 1.09 14.08
CA ALA A 217 -2.15 0.18 14.70
C ALA A 217 -1.12 0.89 15.61
N GLY A 218 -1.15 2.22 15.69
CA GLY A 218 -0.28 3.01 16.56
C GLY A 218 1.12 3.19 16.01
N LEU A 219 1.29 3.07 14.69
CA LEU A 219 2.55 3.36 14.01
C LEU A 219 2.71 4.87 13.82
N ASP A 220 3.96 5.31 13.90
CA ASP A 220 4.35 6.67 13.56
C ASP A 220 4.43 6.82 12.03
N VAL A 221 3.34 7.29 11.41
CA VAL A 221 3.29 7.52 9.97
C VAL A 221 4.20 8.67 9.53
N THR A 222 4.52 9.62 10.42
CA THR A 222 5.50 10.67 10.13
C THR A 222 6.89 10.06 9.97
N ALA A 223 7.27 9.14 10.86
CA ALA A 223 8.53 8.40 10.74
C ALA A 223 8.55 7.49 9.49
N LEU A 224 7.44 6.81 9.18
CA LEU A 224 7.32 5.99 7.95
C LEU A 224 7.53 6.83 6.68
N ARG A 225 6.86 7.99 6.57
CA ARG A 225 7.03 8.92 5.46
C ARG A 225 8.43 9.52 5.42
N ALA A 226 9.03 9.81 6.58
CA ALA A 226 10.41 10.31 6.65
C ALA A 226 11.42 9.29 6.09
N GLY A 227 11.28 8.00 6.40
CA GLY A 227 12.13 6.95 5.83
C GLY A 227 11.93 6.80 4.31
N ALA A 228 10.68 6.84 3.84
CA ALA A 228 10.39 6.82 2.41
C ALA A 228 10.97 8.03 1.66
N ARG A 229 10.92 9.21 2.30
CA ARG A 229 11.52 10.45 1.78
C ARG A 229 13.03 10.39 1.68
N GLU A 230 13.71 9.76 2.64
CA GLU A 230 15.17 9.56 2.58
C GLU A 230 15.57 8.79 1.31
N VAL A 231 14.89 7.68 1.02
CA VAL A 231 15.12 6.87 -0.18
C VAL A 231 14.79 7.66 -1.45
N LEU A 232 13.67 8.38 -1.46
CA LEU A 232 13.24 9.19 -2.60
C LEU A 232 14.25 10.30 -2.92
N ARG A 233 14.68 11.07 -1.92
CA ARG A 233 15.67 12.15 -2.10
C ARG A 233 17.00 11.62 -2.57
N ALA A 234 17.49 10.52 -1.98
CA ALA A 234 18.72 9.88 -2.44
C ALA A 234 18.64 9.48 -3.92
N ALA A 235 17.48 9.01 -4.40
CA ALA A 235 17.28 8.65 -5.80
C ALA A 235 17.17 9.87 -6.74
N ILE A 236 16.60 10.99 -6.27
CA ILE A 236 16.37 12.19 -7.09
C ILE A 236 17.60 13.08 -7.14
N GLU A 237 18.30 13.23 -6.03
CA GLU A 237 19.46 14.12 -5.87
C GLU A 237 20.78 13.45 -6.32
N ALA A 238 20.73 12.16 -6.69
CA ALA A 238 21.88 11.43 -7.16
C ALA A 238 22.52 12.10 -8.39
N PRO A 239 23.84 12.33 -8.40
CA PRO A 239 24.50 13.05 -9.50
C PRO A 239 24.56 12.24 -10.79
N ARG A 240 24.44 10.90 -10.68
CA ARG A 240 24.46 9.96 -11.80
C ARG A 240 23.59 8.74 -11.49
N VAL A 241 23.06 8.11 -12.52
CA VAL A 241 22.14 6.96 -12.40
C VAL A 241 22.76 5.76 -11.67
N GLU A 242 24.10 5.63 -11.70
CA GLU A 242 24.84 4.58 -11.00
C GLU A 242 24.75 4.69 -9.48
N ALA A 243 24.45 5.87 -8.94
CA ALA A 243 24.20 6.08 -7.52
C ALA A 243 22.73 5.86 -7.13
N VAL A 244 21.84 5.57 -8.09
CA VAL A 244 20.41 5.39 -7.87
C VAL A 244 20.10 3.91 -7.68
N ALA A 245 20.05 3.46 -6.42
CA ALA A 245 19.83 2.05 -6.08
C ALA A 245 18.63 1.40 -6.81
N PRO A 246 17.44 2.02 -6.91
CA PRO A 246 16.32 1.47 -7.70
C PRO A 246 16.61 1.34 -9.19
N ALA A 247 17.40 2.25 -9.77
CA ALA A 247 17.77 2.19 -11.19
C ALA A 247 18.78 1.05 -11.45
N VAL A 248 19.74 0.84 -10.53
CA VAL A 248 20.66 -0.30 -10.57
C VAL A 248 19.90 -1.62 -10.48
N GLY A 249 18.95 -1.74 -9.55
CA GLY A 249 18.11 -2.95 -9.42
C GLY A 249 17.27 -3.21 -10.67
N ALA A 250 16.67 -2.16 -11.26
CA ALA A 250 15.92 -2.28 -12.51
C ALA A 250 16.82 -2.68 -13.70
N ALA A 251 18.02 -2.11 -13.81
CA ALA A 251 18.99 -2.46 -14.84
C ALA A 251 19.42 -3.92 -14.75
N ILE A 252 19.68 -4.42 -13.54
CA ILE A 252 20.00 -5.83 -13.30
C ILE A 252 18.83 -6.73 -13.72
N ALA A 253 17.60 -6.44 -13.28
CA ALA A 253 16.44 -7.24 -13.61
C ALA A 253 16.19 -7.30 -15.13
N VAL A 254 16.30 -6.16 -15.82
CA VAL A 254 16.15 -6.08 -17.29
C VAL A 254 17.29 -6.78 -18.02
N GLY A 255 18.52 -6.62 -17.54
CA GLY A 255 19.70 -7.28 -18.11
C GLY A 255 19.61 -8.80 -18.00
N LEU A 256 19.26 -9.32 -16.82
CA LEU A 256 19.08 -10.76 -16.60
C LEU A 256 17.92 -11.33 -17.43
N LEU A 257 16.83 -10.57 -17.60
CA LEU A 257 15.73 -10.95 -18.48
C LEU A 257 16.20 -11.10 -19.94
N HIS A 258 16.89 -10.11 -20.49
CA HIS A 258 17.25 -10.11 -21.91
C HIS A 258 18.45 -11.00 -22.24
N GLU A 259 19.47 -11.02 -21.39
CA GLU A 259 20.73 -11.73 -21.68
C GLU A 259 20.76 -13.16 -21.14
N ARG A 260 19.87 -13.51 -20.20
CA ARG A 260 19.85 -14.83 -19.55
C ARG A 260 18.46 -15.47 -19.52
N ALA A 261 17.44 -14.82 -20.10
CA ALA A 261 16.05 -15.28 -20.09
C ALA A 261 15.49 -15.52 -18.67
N ILE A 262 16.02 -14.83 -17.66
CA ILE A 262 15.53 -14.92 -16.28
C ILE A 262 14.27 -14.05 -16.17
N SER A 263 13.11 -14.68 -16.23
CA SER A 263 11.81 -14.01 -16.24
C SER A 263 11.08 -14.03 -14.89
N GLN A 264 11.69 -14.61 -13.86
CA GLN A 264 11.09 -14.75 -12.54
C GLN A 264 11.82 -13.88 -11.51
N SER A 265 11.08 -13.08 -10.74
CA SER A 265 11.60 -12.30 -9.62
C SER A 265 11.10 -12.88 -8.30
N VAL A 266 12.03 -13.28 -7.43
CA VAL A 266 11.70 -13.85 -6.12
C VAL A 266 12.05 -12.85 -5.03
N LEU A 267 11.03 -12.31 -4.37
CA LEU A 267 11.20 -11.56 -3.13
C LEU A 267 11.05 -12.50 -1.94
N MET A 268 12.17 -12.92 -1.36
CA MET A 268 12.20 -13.82 -0.20
C MET A 268 12.47 -13.03 1.08
N THR A 269 11.47 -12.99 1.98
CA THR A 269 11.56 -12.25 3.24
C THR A 269 11.87 -13.20 4.42
N TYR A 270 12.66 -12.73 5.38
CA TYR A 270 13.11 -13.52 6.55
C TYR A 270 12.51 -13.01 7.88
N ASP A 271 11.50 -12.15 7.83
CA ASP A 271 10.69 -11.74 8.98
C ASP A 271 9.21 -11.96 8.62
N ASP A 272 8.48 -12.69 9.47
CA ASP A 272 7.07 -13.04 9.23
C ASP A 272 6.18 -11.80 8.99
N ARG A 273 6.54 -10.65 9.58
CA ARG A 273 5.82 -9.38 9.36
C ARG A 273 5.91 -8.90 7.91
N LEU A 274 6.94 -9.31 7.18
CA LEU A 274 7.15 -8.96 5.78
C LEU A 274 6.41 -9.90 4.82
N ALA A 275 5.63 -10.87 5.29
CA ALA A 275 4.81 -11.70 4.41
C ALA A 275 3.82 -10.85 3.59
N SER A 276 3.15 -9.89 4.24
CA SER A 276 2.24 -8.96 3.54
C SER A 276 2.96 -8.02 2.58
N PHE A 277 4.20 -7.62 2.92
CA PHE A 277 5.05 -6.85 2.02
C PHE A 277 5.34 -7.61 0.72
N GLY A 278 5.59 -8.93 0.79
CA GLY A 278 5.75 -9.77 -0.39
C GLY A 278 4.51 -9.77 -1.31
N LEU A 279 3.31 -9.84 -0.74
CA LEU A 279 2.06 -9.77 -1.50
C LEU A 279 1.86 -8.40 -2.15
N TRP A 280 2.15 -7.32 -1.42
CA TRP A 280 2.08 -5.96 -1.95
C TRP A 280 3.11 -5.73 -3.07
N TYR A 281 4.35 -6.16 -2.89
CA TYR A 281 5.40 -6.11 -3.93
C TYR A 281 4.97 -6.87 -5.18
N ARG A 282 4.40 -8.07 -5.03
CA ARG A 282 3.93 -8.86 -6.17
C ARG A 282 2.88 -8.11 -6.99
N GLN A 283 1.95 -7.40 -6.33
CA GLN A 283 1.01 -6.53 -7.03
C GLN A 283 1.71 -5.37 -7.73
N LEU A 284 2.60 -4.68 -7.01
CA LEU A 284 3.36 -3.54 -7.53
C LEU A 284 4.11 -3.91 -8.82
N TRP A 285 4.78 -5.06 -8.80
CA TRP A 285 5.60 -5.57 -9.88
C TRP A 285 4.76 -6.07 -11.05
N ALA A 286 3.88 -7.05 -10.81
CA ALA A 286 3.15 -7.73 -11.86
C ALA A 286 2.14 -6.81 -12.59
N GLU A 287 1.38 -5.99 -11.86
CA GLU A 287 0.40 -5.10 -12.52
C GLU A 287 1.04 -3.94 -13.28
N SER A 288 2.26 -3.55 -12.90
CA SER A 288 2.98 -2.45 -13.54
C SER A 288 3.75 -2.91 -14.78
N LEU A 289 4.41 -4.07 -14.70
CA LEU A 289 5.32 -4.55 -15.75
C LEU A 289 4.67 -5.57 -16.70
N GLY A 290 3.65 -6.30 -16.25
CA GLY A 290 2.91 -7.28 -17.06
C GLY A 290 2.01 -6.60 -18.10
N LYS A 291 2.62 -6.11 -19.19
CA LYS A 291 1.96 -5.39 -20.29
C LYS A 291 2.47 -5.91 -21.63
N ASP A 292 1.57 -6.02 -22.61
CA ASP A 292 1.91 -6.32 -24.00
C ASP A 292 2.78 -7.58 -24.19
N GLY A 293 2.56 -8.60 -23.35
CA GLY A 293 3.34 -9.85 -23.37
C GLY A 293 4.75 -9.73 -22.79
N THR A 294 5.08 -8.60 -22.17
CA THR A 294 6.36 -8.33 -21.49
C THR A 294 6.19 -8.31 -19.97
N GLY A 295 7.32 -8.30 -19.26
CA GLY A 295 7.38 -8.25 -17.80
C GLY A 295 8.01 -9.50 -17.20
N THR A 296 8.30 -9.43 -15.89
CA THR A 296 8.74 -10.58 -15.10
C THR A 296 7.68 -10.95 -14.07
N THR A 297 7.61 -12.23 -13.74
CA THR A 297 6.62 -12.81 -12.81
C THR A 297 7.18 -12.94 -11.41
#